data_AF-A0A2I0AI32-F1
#
_entry.id   AF-A0A2I0AI32-F1
#
_cell.length_a   1.000
_cell.length_b   1.000
_cell.length_c   1.000
_cell.angle_alpha   90.00
_cell.angle_beta   90.00
_cell.angle_gamma   90.00
#
_symmetry.space_group_name_H-M   'P 1'
#
loop_
_entity.id
_entity.type
_entity.pdbx_description
1 polymer ?
#
loop_
_entity_poly.entity_id
_entity_poly.type
_entity_poly.pdbx_seq_one_letter_code
_entity_poly.pdbx_strand_id
1 'polypeptide(L)'
;MAVKCIQVFSDSQLVVNQVNRAFETKDEVLKKYLQQAQSLISQFEDFSLMHIPREENQMVDRLAKVGLPDLRRTQVFERPSLECAEIHFEEHPPCWMDRILNYLKDGRS
;
A
#
# COMPACT_ATOMS: atom_id res chain seq x y z
N MET A 1 8.65 21.67 -4.04
CA MET A 1 9.63 21.11 -3.09
C MET A 1 9.74 19.63 -3.40
N ALA A 2 10.87 19.17 -3.95
CA ALA A 2 11.09 17.75 -4.24
C ALA A 2 11.87 17.13 -3.07
N VAL A 3 11.43 15.96 -2.60
CA VAL A 3 12.19 15.17 -1.62
C VAL A 3 13.31 14.47 -2.37
N LYS A 4 14.55 14.70 -1.94
CA LYS A 4 15.76 14.17 -2.61
C LYS A 4 16.28 12.88 -1.98
N CYS A 5 16.10 12.73 -0.68
CA CYS A 5 16.62 11.61 0.09
C CYS A 5 15.48 10.98 0.89
N ILE A 6 15.33 9.65 0.84
CA ILE A 6 14.31 8.93 1.60
C ILE A 6 14.93 7.77 2.38
N GLN A 7 14.48 7.65 3.62
CA GLN A 7 14.72 6.49 4.47
C GLN A 7 13.38 5.80 4.74
N VAL A 8 13.32 4.51 4.42
CA VAL A 8 12.13 3.67 4.56
C VAL A 8 12.40 2.59 5.60
N PHE A 9 11.41 2.32 6.44
CA PHE A 9 11.45 1.26 7.44
C PHE A 9 10.34 0.25 7.13
N SER A 10 10.67 -1.03 7.20
CA SER A 10 9.69 -2.11 6.99
C SER A 10 9.95 -3.24 7.98
N ASP A 11 8.89 -3.88 8.43
CA ASP A 11 8.95 -5.12 9.22
C ASP A 11 8.90 -6.39 8.34
N SER A 12 8.78 -6.22 7.02
CA SER A 12 8.83 -7.33 6.08
C SER A 12 10.27 -7.58 5.63
N GLN A 13 10.93 -8.52 6.31
CA GLN A 13 12.29 -8.92 5.97
C GLN A 13 12.44 -9.39 4.52
N LEU A 14 11.40 -10.02 3.96
CA LEU A 14 11.39 -10.43 2.55
C LEU A 14 11.49 -9.22 1.61
N VAL A 15 10.66 -8.20 1.83
CA VAL A 15 10.64 -6.99 1.00
C VAL A 15 11.95 -6.23 1.13
N VAL A 16 12.46 -6.08 2.36
CA VAL A 16 13.76 -5.44 2.62
C VAL A 16 14.87 -6.15 1.84
N ASN A 17 14.93 -7.48 1.91
CA ASN A 17 15.98 -8.24 1.24
C ASN A 17 15.84 -8.26 -0.29
N GLN A 18 14.62 -8.27 -0.83
CA GLN A 18 14.40 -8.22 -2.28
C GLN A 18 14.75 -6.84 -2.87
N VAL A 19 14.34 -5.75 -2.20
CA VAL A 19 14.65 -4.38 -2.64
C VAL A 19 16.14 -4.10 -2.53
N ASN A 20 16.79 -4.54 -1.44
CA ASN A 20 18.24 -4.44 -1.26
C ASN A 20 19.03 -5.44 -2.12
N ARG A 21 18.37 -6.22 -2.98
CA ARG A 21 18.97 -7.23 -3.88
C ARG A 21 19.74 -8.34 -3.15
N ALA A 22 19.50 -8.53 -1.85
CA ALA A 22 20.04 -9.64 -1.09
C ALA A 22 19.33 -10.95 -1.45
N PHE A 23 18.03 -10.90 -1.79
CA PHE A 23 17.24 -12.04 -2.23
C PHE A 23 16.74 -11.87 -3.67
N GLU A 24 16.76 -12.98 -4.42
CA GLU A 24 16.16 -13.05 -5.74
C GLU A 24 14.64 -13.30 -5.66
N THR A 25 13.89 -12.59 -6.49
CA THR A 25 12.46 -12.77 -6.63
C THR A 25 12.17 -13.77 -7.74
N LYS A 26 11.62 -14.94 -7.40
CA LYS A 26 11.29 -16.01 -8.36
C LYS A 26 9.91 -15.88 -9.00
N ASP A 27 8.99 -15.23 -8.30
CA ASP A 27 7.60 -15.04 -8.74
C ASP A 27 7.50 -13.88 -9.76
N GLU A 28 6.91 -14.14 -10.92
CA GLU A 28 6.74 -13.17 -12.02
C GLU A 28 5.90 -11.96 -11.62
N VAL A 29 4.90 -12.13 -10.75
CA VAL A 29 4.08 -11.04 -10.23
C VAL A 29 4.91 -10.16 -9.28
N LEU A 30 5.67 -10.80 -8.39
CA LEU A 30 6.51 -10.08 -7.42
C LEU A 30 7.69 -9.37 -8.09
N LYS A 31 8.20 -9.91 -9.22
CA LYS A 31 9.20 -9.22 -10.06
C LYS A 31 8.64 -7.91 -10.62
N LYS A 32 7.39 -7.89 -11.11
CA LYS A 32 6.75 -6.67 -11.61
C LYS A 32 6.63 -5.60 -10.52
N TYR A 33 6.22 -5.98 -9.32
CA TYR A 33 6.18 -5.06 -8.17
C TYR A 33 7.57 -4.52 -7.80
N LEU A 34 8.58 -5.40 -7.79
CA LEU A 34 9.96 -4.98 -7.52
C LEU A 34 10.47 -4.00 -8.58
N GLN A 35 10.16 -4.21 -9.87
CA GLN A 35 10.52 -3.29 -10.95
C GLN A 35 9.87 -1.91 -10.78
N GLN A 36 8.57 -1.87 -10.45
CA GLN A 36 7.88 -0.60 -10.18
C GLN A 36 8.50 0.12 -8.98
N ALA A 37 8.76 -0.60 -7.88
CA ALA A 37 9.42 -0.03 -6.71
C ALA A 37 10.80 0.54 -7.06
N GLN A 38 11.61 -0.18 -7.84
CA GLN A 38 12.93 0.30 -8.29
C GLN A 38 12.83 1.55 -9.17
N SER A 39 11.82 1.64 -10.05
CA SER A 39 11.55 2.82 -10.89
C SER A 39 11.15 4.05 -10.05
N LEU A 40 10.45 3.84 -8.95
CA LEU A 40 10.14 4.92 -8.00
C LEU A 40 11.38 5.32 -7.20
N ILE A 41 12.17 4.34 -6.74
CA ILE A 41 13.41 4.57 -5.98
C ILE A 41 14.42 5.37 -6.81
N SER A 42 14.52 5.12 -8.12
CA SER A 42 15.46 5.83 -9.00
C SER A 42 15.14 7.33 -9.20
N GLN A 43 14.00 7.81 -8.68
CA GLN A 43 13.65 9.23 -8.69
C GLN A 43 14.29 9.99 -7.53
N PHE A 44 14.86 9.29 -6.54
CA PHE A 44 15.54 9.87 -5.39
C PHE A 44 17.05 9.85 -5.59
N GLU A 45 17.74 10.88 -5.08
CA GLU A 45 19.20 10.96 -5.08
C GLU A 45 19.78 9.93 -4.10
N ASP A 46 19.17 9.80 -2.92
CA ASP A 46 19.54 8.82 -1.90
C ASP A 46 18.33 8.02 -1.41
N PHE A 47 18.52 6.71 -1.27
CA PHE A 47 17.51 5.78 -0.76
C PHE A 47 18.12 4.78 0.23
N SER A 48 17.43 4.55 1.34
CA SER A 48 17.76 3.47 2.27
C SER A 48 16.50 2.75 2.75
N LEU A 49 16.55 1.42 2.79
CA LEU A 49 15.48 0.58 3.32
C LEU A 49 16.05 -0.32 4.41
N MET A 50 15.52 -0.18 5.63
CA MET A 50 15.96 -0.95 6.79
C MET A 50 14.81 -1.76 7.39
N HIS A 51 15.19 -2.94 7.90
CA HIS A 51 14.27 -3.77 8.65
C HIS A 51 14.11 -3.24 10.08
N ILE A 52 12.87 -3.15 10.56
CA ILE A 52 12.55 -2.84 11.97
C ILE A 52 11.69 -3.95 12.56
N PRO A 53 11.81 -4.26 13.86
CA PRO A 53 10.88 -5.15 14.56
C PRO A 53 9.43 -4.71 14.41
N ARG A 54 8.51 -5.67 14.41
CA ARG A 54 7.06 -5.42 14.28
C ARG A 54 6.55 -4.49 15.40
N GLU A 55 7.16 -4.59 16.57
CA GLU A 55 6.88 -3.77 17.75
C GLU A 55 7.21 -2.29 17.50
N GLU A 56 8.13 -1.97 16.59
CA GLU A 56 8.48 -0.60 16.21
C GLU A 56 7.63 -0.09 15.05
N ASN A 57 6.99 -1.00 14.29
CA ASN A 57 6.09 -0.66 13.18
C ASN A 57 4.60 -0.56 13.59
N GLN A 58 4.31 -0.51 14.90
CA GLN A 58 2.95 -0.57 15.45
C GLN A 58 2.01 0.51 14.88
N MET A 59 2.51 1.71 14.59
CA MET A 59 1.67 2.79 14.06
C MET A 59 1.20 2.45 12.63
N VAL A 60 2.11 2.00 11.78
CA VAL A 60 1.79 1.58 10.40
C VAL A 60 0.83 0.39 10.41
N ASP A 61 1.03 -0.56 11.33
CA ASP A 61 0.14 -1.69 11.54
C ASP A 61 -1.27 -1.30 11.93
N ARG A 62 -1.40 -0.34 12.85
CA ARG A 62 -2.71 0.18 13.26
C ARG A 62 -3.39 0.86 12.07
N LEU A 63 -2.65 1.65 11.30
CA LEU A 63 -3.18 2.29 10.09
C LEU A 63 -3.59 1.28 9.01
N ALA A 64 -2.79 0.25 8.76
CA ALA A 64 -3.10 -0.81 7.81
C ALA A 64 -4.36 -1.57 8.20
N LYS A 65 -4.55 -1.86 9.50
CA LYS A 65 -5.76 -2.50 10.03
C LYS A 65 -7.00 -1.60 9.93
N VAL A 66 -6.85 -0.29 10.11
CA VAL A 66 -7.96 0.67 9.97
C VAL A 66 -8.39 0.82 8.50
N GLY A 67 -7.45 0.71 7.55
CA GLY A 67 -7.73 0.74 6.11
C GLY A 67 -8.31 -0.56 5.53
N LEU A 68 -8.28 -1.66 6.30
CA LEU A 68 -8.84 -2.94 5.88
C LEU A 68 -10.25 -3.10 6.50
N PRO A 69 -11.34 -3.01 5.71
CA PRO A 69 -12.67 -3.34 6.23
C PRO A 69 -12.71 -4.82 6.62
N ASP A 70 -12.82 -5.03 7.93
CA ASP A 70 -13.07 -6.29 8.64
C ASP A 70 -12.13 -7.47 8.31
N LEU A 71 -11.11 -7.62 9.17
CA LEU A 71 -10.12 -8.69 9.22
C LEU A 71 -10.75 -10.04 9.63
N ARG A 72 -11.72 -10.54 8.86
CA ARG A 72 -12.22 -11.93 8.96
C ARG A 72 -12.09 -12.73 7.67
N ARG A 73 -11.67 -12.09 6.59
CA ARG A 73 -11.34 -12.76 5.33
C ARG A 73 -9.90 -12.46 5.02
N THR A 74 -9.05 -13.49 5.09
CA THR A 74 -7.84 -13.54 4.26
C THR A 74 -8.32 -13.29 2.83
N GLN A 75 -8.21 -12.05 2.32
CA GLN A 75 -8.50 -11.77 0.93
C GLN A 75 -7.34 -12.33 0.13
N VAL A 76 -7.48 -13.60 -0.25
CA VAL A 76 -6.71 -14.17 -1.35
C VAL A 76 -7.18 -13.41 -2.57
N PHE A 77 -6.42 -12.40 -3.00
CA PHE A 77 -6.64 -11.77 -4.29
C PHE A 77 -6.34 -12.84 -5.34
N GLU A 78 -7.38 -13.38 -5.98
CA GLU A 78 -7.24 -14.36 -7.07
C GLU A 78 -6.54 -13.75 -8.30
N ARG A 79 -6.44 -12.41 -8.36
CA ARG A 79 -5.79 -11.66 -9.43
C ARG A 79 -4.76 -10.67 -8.86
N PRO A 80 -3.56 -10.57 -9.45
CA PRO A 80 -2.58 -9.56 -9.06
C PRO A 80 -3.17 -8.14 -9.12
N SER A 81 -3.03 -7.39 -8.03
CA SER A 81 -3.49 -5.99 -7.94
C SER A 81 -2.86 -5.05 -8.99
N LEU A 82 -1.84 -5.52 -9.72
CA LEU A 82 -1.18 -4.84 -10.84
C LEU A 82 -2.09 -4.58 -12.05
N GLU A 83 -3.20 -5.31 -12.21
CA GLU A 83 -4.12 -5.12 -13.33
C GLU A 83 -5.22 -4.08 -13.06
N CYS A 84 -5.36 -3.58 -11.83
CA CYS A 84 -6.34 -2.54 -11.51
C CYS A 84 -5.77 -1.14 -11.78
N ALA A 85 -5.51 -0.83 -13.04
CA ALA A 85 -5.19 0.52 -13.52
C ALA A 85 -6.31 1.10 -14.39
N GLU A 86 -7.57 0.73 -14.15
CA GLU A 86 -8.72 1.45 -14.70
C GLU A 86 -9.77 1.60 -13.60
N ILE A 87 -9.79 2.77 -12.97
CA ILE A 87 -10.91 3.21 -12.15
C ILE A 87 -12.04 3.53 -13.15
N HIS A 88 -12.78 2.51 -13.54
CA HIS A 88 -14.09 2.72 -14.13
C HIS A 88 -15.00 3.26 -13.03
N PHE A 89 -15.27 4.56 -13.09
CA PHE A 89 -16.38 5.16 -12.36
C PHE A 89 -17.68 4.64 -12.98
N GLU A 90 -18.09 3.43 -12.62
CA GLU A 90 -19.47 3.02 -12.79
C GLU A 90 -20.31 3.87 -11.82
N GLU A 91 -21.39 4.47 -12.34
CA GLU A 91 -22.40 5.16 -11.55
C GLU A 91 -23.09 4.14 -10.63
N HIS A 92 -22.50 3.94 -9.46
CA HIS A 92 -23.02 3.00 -8.48
C HIS A 92 -24.24 3.61 -7.76
N PRO A 93 -25.23 2.79 -7.38
CA PRO A 93 -26.33 3.21 -6.52
C PRO A 93 -25.80 3.90 -5.25
N PRO A 94 -26.50 4.91 -4.70
CA PRO A 94 -25.99 5.74 -3.63
C PRO A 94 -25.51 4.87 -2.48
N CYS A 95 -24.20 4.90 -2.27
CA CYS A 95 -23.53 4.05 -1.31
C CYS A 95 -23.69 4.66 0.08
N TRP A 96 -23.28 3.91 1.09
CA TRP A 96 -23.37 4.37 2.48
C TRP A 96 -22.63 5.71 2.70
N MET A 97 -21.63 6.06 1.89
CA MET A 97 -20.93 7.35 1.96
C MET A 97 -21.83 8.51 1.54
N ASP A 98 -22.75 8.32 0.59
CA ASP A 98 -23.68 9.36 0.16
C ASP A 98 -24.64 9.75 1.30
N ARG A 99 -24.99 8.79 2.17
CA ARG A 99 -25.79 9.07 3.37
C ARG A 99 -25.03 9.90 4.40
N ILE A 100 -23.71 9.69 4.53
CA ILE A 100 -22.86 10.47 5.44
C ILE A 100 -22.62 11.87 4.87
N LEU A 101 -22.38 11.99 3.57
CA LEU A 101 -22.23 13.28 2.91
C LEU A 101 -23.52 14.12 2.98
N ASN A 102 -24.69 13.49 2.82
CA ASN A 102 -25.96 14.19 3.05
C ASN A 102 -26.14 14.58 4.52
N TYR A 103 -25.77 13.73 5.47
CA TYR A 103 -25.83 14.09 6.89
C TYR A 103 -24.95 15.29 7.23
N LEU A 104 -23.75 15.36 6.66
CA LEU A 104 -22.82 16.48 6.83
C LEU A 104 -23.28 17.76 6.11
N LYS A 105 -24.04 17.63 5.01
CA LYS A 105 -24.62 18.77 4.28
C LYS A 105 -25.90 19.30 4.94
N ASP A 106 -26.76 18.42 5.43
CA ASP A 106 -28.10 18.77 5.90
C ASP A 106 -28.15 19.09 7.41
N GLY A 107 -27.11 18.74 8.17
CA GLY A 107 -26.86 19.28 9.51
C GLY A 107 -28.04 19.18 10.48
N ARG A 108 -28.86 18.13 10.41
CA ARG A 108 -29.98 17.92 11.34
C ARG A 108 -30.00 16.50 11.90
N SER A 109 -30.00 16.46 13.24
CA SER A 109 -30.42 15.35 14.09
C SER A 109 -31.91 15.11 13.99
#